data_AF-A0A1G5JXS2-F1
#
_entry.id   AF-A0A1G5JXS2-F1
#
_cell.length_a   1.000
_cell.length_b   1.000
_cell.length_c   1.000
_cell.angle_alpha   90.00
_cell.angle_beta   90.00
_cell.angle_gamma   90.00
#
_symmetry.space_group_name_H-M   'P 1'
#
loop_
_entity.id
_entity.type
_entity.pdbx_description
1 polymer ?
#
loop_
_entity_poly.entity_id
_entity_poly.type
_entity_poly.pdbx_seq_one_letter_code
_entity_poly.pdbx_strand_id
1 'polypeptide(L)'
;MRDMAGHVASKRASGTRFWTRKIIVIGTVKRGWGSSSRQKDVYTDRIQERTGVTVYPGSLNLDICTELYLRNGMKIRTSLGPYLLYPVTVNGLQAFAVKPPRAKNRPNTLELMSATALREELNLANGDTVTVEILSRYIRPARVGRWRSLMGRLLGRLSRYFAFPPA
;
A
#
# COMPACT_ATOMS: atom_id res chain seq x y z
N MET A 1 32.54 -37.94 -34.28
CA MET A 1 32.28 -36.49 -34.14
C MET A 1 30.83 -36.24 -34.54
N ARG A 2 30.02 -35.67 -33.63
CA ARG A 2 28.92 -34.69 -33.83
C ARG A 2 27.82 -35.02 -34.88
N ASP A 3 26.52 -34.88 -34.67
CA ASP A 3 25.69 -34.27 -33.62
C ASP A 3 24.28 -34.90 -33.69
N MET A 4 23.70 -35.24 -32.53
CA MET A 4 22.26 -35.46 -32.40
C MET A 4 21.59 -34.11 -32.16
N ALA A 5 20.91 -33.57 -33.18
CA ALA A 5 20.11 -32.36 -33.04
C ALA A 5 18.80 -32.66 -32.29
N GLY A 6 18.85 -32.58 -30.97
CA GLY A 6 17.67 -32.56 -30.11
C GLY A 6 16.84 -31.31 -30.35
N HIS A 7 15.61 -31.49 -30.84
CA HIS A 7 14.58 -30.47 -30.84
C HIS A 7 14.14 -30.19 -29.38
N VAL A 8 14.76 -29.21 -28.74
CA VAL A 8 14.22 -28.63 -27.51
C VAL A 8 13.22 -27.55 -27.88
N ALA A 9 11.94 -27.93 -27.87
CA ALA A 9 10.82 -26.99 -27.95
C ALA A 9 10.95 -25.94 -26.84
N SER A 10 11.32 -24.71 -27.22
CA SER A 10 11.35 -23.59 -26.29
C SER A 10 9.91 -23.31 -25.84
N LYS A 11 9.59 -23.62 -24.59
CA LYS A 11 8.36 -23.14 -23.94
C LYS A 11 8.47 -21.62 -23.88
N ARG A 12 7.72 -20.93 -24.74
CA ARG A 12 7.50 -19.48 -24.65
C ARG A 12 6.91 -19.20 -23.27
N ALA A 13 7.72 -18.62 -22.38
CA ALA A 13 7.23 -18.05 -21.13
C ALA A 13 6.21 -16.97 -21.51
N SER A 14 4.94 -17.23 -21.23
CA SER A 14 3.85 -16.27 -21.35
C SER A 14 4.09 -15.15 -20.33
N GLY A 15 4.86 -14.16 -20.75
CA GLY A 15 5.16 -12.96 -19.99
C GLY A 15 3.93 -12.11 -19.82
N THR A 16 3.09 -12.43 -18.83
CA THR A 16 2.08 -11.51 -18.33
C THR A 16 2.83 -10.31 -17.73
N ARG A 17 2.99 -9.24 -18.51
CA ARG A 17 3.51 -7.95 -18.03
C ARG A 17 2.54 -7.39 -17.01
N PHE A 18 2.74 -7.72 -15.74
CA PHE A 18 2.09 -7.05 -14.64
C PHE A 18 2.70 -5.66 -14.52
N TRP A 19 1.96 -4.63 -14.95
CA TRP A 19 2.38 -3.25 -14.77
C TRP A 19 2.43 -2.93 -13.28
N THR A 20 3.64 -2.74 -12.74
CA THR A 20 3.82 -2.17 -11.40
C THR A 20 3.42 -0.70 -11.46
N ARG A 21 2.38 -0.31 -10.74
CA ARG A 21 2.02 1.10 -10.57
C ARG A 21 2.77 1.66 -9.37
N LYS A 22 3.35 2.84 -9.55
CA LYS A 22 3.89 3.67 -8.48
C LYS A 22 2.79 4.61 -8.01
N ILE A 23 2.53 4.64 -6.71
CA ILE A 23 1.66 5.63 -6.09
C ILE A 23 2.49 6.44 -5.12
N ILE A 24 2.30 7.74 -5.15
CA ILE A 24 2.89 8.66 -4.20
C ILE A 24 1.77 9.12 -3.26
N VAL A 25 1.99 8.93 -1.96
CA VAL A 25 1.08 9.39 -0.91
C VAL A 25 1.84 10.25 0.08
N ILE A 26 1.13 11.20 0.67
CA ILE A 26 1.64 12.03 1.75
C ILE A 26 1.07 11.45 3.06
N GLY A 27 1.96 11.21 4.02
CA GLY A 27 1.61 10.67 5.33
C GLY A 27 2.13 11.54 6.46
N THR A 28 1.35 11.66 7.52
CA THR A 28 1.75 12.32 8.77
C THR A 28 2.27 11.28 9.75
N VAL A 29 3.44 11.52 10.31
CA VAL A 29 4.08 10.65 11.30
C VAL A 29 3.26 10.63 12.58
N LYS A 30 2.88 9.42 13.03
CA LYS A 30 2.13 9.18 14.26
C LYS A 30 2.95 8.39 15.27
N ARG A 31 2.66 8.61 16.55
CA ARG A 31 3.16 7.76 17.63
C ARG A 31 2.50 6.39 17.52
N GLY A 32 3.31 5.35 17.41
CA GLY A 32 2.85 3.96 17.55
C GLY A 32 2.74 3.57 19.04
N TRP A 33 2.05 2.47 19.31
CA TRP A 33 1.93 1.91 20.66
C TRP A 33 3.16 1.12 21.11
N GLY A 34 4.22 1.06 20.27
CA GLY A 34 5.39 0.22 20.50
C GLY A 34 5.09 -1.29 20.39
N SER A 35 3.97 -1.67 19.78
CA SER A 35 3.62 -3.08 19.56
C SER A 35 4.67 -3.80 18.74
N SER A 36 5.19 -3.15 17.70
CA SER A 36 6.05 -3.78 16.69
C SER A 36 7.50 -3.92 17.16
N SER A 37 7.97 -3.04 18.05
CA SER A 37 9.25 -3.24 18.74
C SER A 37 9.16 -4.36 19.79
N ARG A 38 8.02 -4.47 20.49
CA ARG A 38 7.74 -5.59 21.42
C ARG A 38 7.50 -6.93 20.71
N GLN A 39 7.16 -6.88 19.42
CA GLN A 39 6.85 -8.01 18.56
C GLN A 39 7.85 -8.12 17.40
N LYS A 40 9.10 -7.72 17.62
CA LYS A 40 10.14 -7.71 16.58
C LYS A 40 10.23 -9.04 15.83
N ASP A 41 10.16 -10.15 16.54
CA ASP A 41 10.30 -11.50 15.98
C ASP A 41 9.07 -11.93 15.14
N VAL A 42 7.94 -11.24 15.28
CA VAL A 42 6.71 -11.56 14.53
C VAL A 42 6.90 -11.29 13.04
N TYR A 43 7.63 -10.24 12.70
CA TYR A 43 7.81 -9.78 11.32
C TYR A 43 9.21 -10.00 10.80
N THR A 44 10.25 -9.80 11.62
CA THR A 44 11.64 -9.73 11.16
C THR A 44 12.06 -10.96 10.39
N ASP A 45 11.91 -12.15 10.97
CA ASP A 45 12.32 -13.41 10.33
C ASP A 45 11.56 -13.63 9.02
N ARG A 46 10.25 -13.34 9.01
CA ARG A 46 9.40 -13.55 7.84
C ARG A 46 9.68 -12.56 6.71
N ILE A 47 10.07 -11.33 7.05
CA ILE A 47 10.49 -10.34 6.07
C ILE A 47 11.88 -10.73 5.53
N GLN A 48 12.80 -11.16 6.39
CA GLN A 48 14.13 -11.60 5.99
C GLN A 48 14.08 -12.82 5.08
N GLU A 49 13.34 -13.86 5.43
CA GLU A 49 13.11 -15.06 4.59
C GLU A 49 12.59 -14.71 3.20
N ARG A 50 11.80 -13.64 3.09
CA ARG A 50 11.08 -13.28 1.86
C ARG A 50 11.79 -12.26 1.00
N THR A 51 12.61 -11.41 1.60
CA THR A 51 13.21 -10.24 0.95
C THR A 51 14.73 -10.20 1.06
N GLY A 52 15.32 -11.02 1.93
CA GLY A 52 16.73 -10.96 2.30
C GLY A 52 17.10 -9.81 3.24
N VAL A 53 16.13 -8.97 3.65
CA VAL A 53 16.37 -7.79 4.48
C VAL A 53 16.01 -8.07 5.93
N THR A 54 16.98 -7.90 6.83
CA THR A 54 16.74 -7.86 8.27
C THR A 54 16.22 -6.47 8.63
N VAL A 55 14.98 -6.38 9.10
CA VAL A 55 14.39 -5.10 9.50
C VAL A 55 14.76 -4.74 10.94
N TYR A 56 14.95 -3.44 11.18
CA TYR A 56 15.10 -2.85 12.50
C TYR A 56 13.87 -3.18 13.37
N PRO A 57 14.06 -3.50 14.66
CA PRO A 57 12.97 -3.86 15.58
C PRO A 57 12.10 -2.64 15.96
N GLY A 58 11.27 -2.19 15.03
CA GLY A 58 10.38 -1.06 15.19
C GLY A 58 9.65 -0.73 13.89
N SER A 59 8.73 0.23 13.96
CA SER A 59 8.01 0.68 12.78
C SER A 59 7.72 2.18 12.80
N LEU A 60 7.72 2.78 11.61
CA LEU A 60 7.23 4.13 11.40
C LEU A 60 5.73 4.05 11.08
N ASN A 61 4.91 4.64 11.95
CA ASN A 61 3.47 4.69 11.76
C ASN A 61 3.09 6.00 11.08
N LEU A 62 2.31 5.89 10.02
CA LEU A 62 1.84 7.01 9.22
C LEU A 62 0.31 7.01 9.17
N ASP A 63 -0.26 8.21 9.25
CA ASP A 63 -1.64 8.48 8.90
C ASP A 63 -1.68 9.16 7.54
N ILE A 64 -2.38 8.57 6.59
CA ILE A 64 -2.47 9.03 5.21
C ILE A 64 -3.79 9.76 5.05
N CYS A 65 -3.75 10.94 4.45
CA CYS A 65 -4.92 11.79 4.25
C CYS A 65 -6.03 11.16 3.38
N THR A 66 -5.76 10.03 2.73
CA THR A 66 -6.67 9.33 1.81
C THR A 66 -6.75 7.84 2.12
N GLU A 67 -7.94 7.27 1.93
CA GLU A 67 -8.16 5.83 2.03
C GLU A 67 -7.29 5.05 1.05
N LEU A 68 -6.42 4.19 1.60
CA LEU A 68 -5.47 3.40 0.84
C LEU A 68 -5.72 1.89 0.99
N TYR A 69 -6.39 1.35 -0.02
CA TYR A 69 -6.65 -0.08 -0.16
C TYR A 69 -5.58 -0.75 -1.02
N LEU A 70 -4.52 -1.21 -0.37
CA LEU A 70 -3.49 -2.01 -1.01
C LEU A 70 -3.96 -3.46 -1.15
N ARG A 71 -3.79 -4.04 -2.34
CA ARG A 71 -4.04 -5.46 -2.62
C ARG A 71 -2.83 -6.04 -3.32
N ASN A 72 -2.75 -7.38 -3.32
CA ASN A 72 -1.72 -8.14 -4.05
C ASN A 72 -0.28 -7.83 -3.61
N GLY A 73 -0.09 -7.48 -2.33
CA GLY A 73 1.24 -7.47 -1.72
C GLY A 73 1.81 -8.88 -1.58
N MET A 74 3.11 -8.95 -1.30
CA MET A 74 3.77 -10.20 -0.97
C MET A 74 3.21 -10.74 0.34
N LYS A 75 2.72 -11.98 0.34
CA LYS A 75 2.12 -12.58 1.53
C LYS A 75 3.20 -13.08 2.48
N ILE A 76 3.13 -12.66 3.73
CA ILE A 76 3.89 -13.22 4.85
C ILE A 76 2.92 -13.82 5.87
N ARG A 77 3.30 -14.91 6.52
CA ARG A 77 2.50 -15.55 7.56
C ARG A 77 3.25 -15.41 8.88
N THR A 78 2.64 -14.69 9.80
CA THR A 78 3.19 -14.41 11.13
C THR A 78 2.41 -15.19 12.19
N SER A 79 2.87 -15.17 13.44
CA SER A 79 2.09 -15.68 14.58
C SER A 79 0.76 -14.94 14.78
N LEU A 80 0.65 -13.69 14.31
CA LEU A 80 -0.57 -12.87 14.34
C LEU A 80 -1.47 -13.07 13.11
N GLY A 81 -1.11 -14.00 12.23
CA GLY A 81 -1.85 -14.29 10.99
C GLY A 81 -1.19 -13.73 9.73
N PRO A 82 -1.94 -13.72 8.61
CA PRO A 82 -1.40 -13.30 7.32
C PRO A 82 -1.27 -11.79 7.22
N TYR A 83 -0.17 -11.33 6.64
CA TYR A 83 0.08 -9.93 6.29
C TYR A 83 0.51 -9.81 4.83
N LEU A 84 0.32 -8.61 4.29
CA LEU A 84 0.77 -8.20 2.97
C LEU A 84 1.90 -7.19 3.14
N LEU A 85 2.99 -7.47 2.46
CA LEU A 85 4.19 -6.65 2.39
C LEU A 85 4.24 -5.94 1.04
N TYR A 86 4.54 -4.64 1.06
CA TYR A 86 4.69 -3.83 -0.13
C TYR A 86 6.04 -3.12 -0.09
N PRO A 87 6.87 -3.23 -1.14
CA PRO A 87 8.08 -2.42 -1.23
C PRO A 87 7.69 -0.94 -1.40
N VAL A 88 8.31 -0.09 -0.58
CA VAL A 88 8.09 1.34 -0.60
C VAL A 88 9.40 2.10 -0.48
N THR A 89 9.37 3.39 -0.83
CA THR A 89 10.39 4.35 -0.41
C THR A 89 9.74 5.44 0.43
N VAL A 90 10.43 5.91 1.47
CA VAL A 90 10.03 7.05 2.29
C VAL A 90 11.15 8.08 2.25
N ASN A 91 10.88 9.25 1.68
CA ASN A 91 11.90 10.27 1.39
C ASN A 91 13.19 9.67 0.74
N GLY A 92 13.03 8.70 -0.15
CA GLY A 92 14.14 8.02 -0.85
C GLY A 92 14.73 6.80 -0.14
N LEU A 93 14.44 6.57 1.15
CA LEU A 93 14.92 5.39 1.88
C LEU A 93 14.03 4.17 1.62
N GLN A 94 14.66 3.01 1.40
CA GLN A 94 13.94 1.77 1.18
C GLN A 94 13.27 1.27 2.47
N ALA A 95 12.03 0.83 2.34
CA ALA A 95 11.26 0.25 3.42
C ALA A 95 10.20 -0.71 2.86
N PHE A 96 9.45 -1.31 3.78
CA PHE A 96 8.29 -2.12 3.47
C PHE A 96 7.07 -1.62 4.24
N ALA A 97 5.96 -1.43 3.54
CA ALA A 97 4.67 -1.24 4.18
C ALA A 97 4.04 -2.60 4.53
N VAL A 98 3.58 -2.75 5.76
CA VAL A 98 2.93 -3.97 6.28
C VAL A 98 1.45 -3.68 6.52
N LYS A 99 0.55 -4.50 5.96
CA LYS A 99 -0.90 -4.40 6.18
C LYS A 99 -1.56 -5.78 6.28
N PRO A 100 -2.55 -5.98 7.17
CA PRO A 100 -3.35 -7.19 7.14
C PRO A 100 -4.24 -7.23 5.87
N PRO A 101 -4.50 -8.40 5.26
CA PRO A 101 -5.22 -8.54 3.99
C PRO A 101 -6.64 -7.94 3.98
N ARG A 102 -7.25 -7.79 5.16
CA ARG A 102 -8.61 -7.26 5.34
C ARG A 102 -8.62 -6.08 6.32
N ALA A 103 -7.67 -5.16 6.20
CA ALA A 103 -7.65 -3.90 6.96
C ALA A 103 -8.82 -2.96 6.59
N LYS A 104 -10.07 -3.38 6.82
CA LYS A 104 -11.26 -2.55 6.56
C LYS A 104 -11.37 -1.38 7.54
N ASN A 105 -10.89 -1.57 8.77
CA ASN A 105 -11.13 -0.63 9.87
C ASN A 105 -10.06 0.46 9.98
N ARG A 106 -8.97 0.40 9.20
CA ARG A 106 -7.90 1.40 9.17
C ARG A 106 -7.31 1.57 7.75
N PRO A 107 -8.11 2.05 6.78
CA PRO A 107 -7.63 2.22 5.41
C PRO A 107 -6.52 3.28 5.31
N ASN A 108 -6.50 4.25 6.22
CA ASN A 108 -5.62 5.42 6.17
C ASN A 108 -4.27 5.21 6.87
N THR A 109 -4.09 4.16 7.67
CA THR A 109 -2.82 3.96 8.38
C THR A 109 -1.86 3.12 7.55
N LEU A 110 -0.58 3.48 7.54
CA LEU A 110 0.51 2.62 7.10
C LEU A 110 1.51 2.39 8.22
N GLU A 111 2.02 1.17 8.27
CA GLU A 111 3.11 0.79 9.13
C GLU A 111 4.30 0.44 8.25
N LEU A 112 5.41 1.17 8.40
CA LEU A 112 6.62 0.98 7.62
C LEU A 112 7.72 0.34 8.46
N MET A 113 8.38 -0.67 7.90
CA MET A 113 9.55 -1.35 8.47
C MET A 113 10.72 -1.20 7.51
N SER A 114 11.91 -0.92 8.03
CA SER A 114 13.13 -0.75 7.22
C SER A 114 14.31 -1.44 7.93
N ALA A 115 15.44 -1.56 7.24
CA ALA A 115 16.69 -2.03 7.83
C ALA A 115 17.21 -1.07 8.92
N THR A 116 16.82 0.21 8.87
CA THR A 116 17.25 1.25 9.81
C THR A 116 16.08 1.84 10.61
N ALA A 117 16.41 2.56 11.69
CA ALA A 117 15.46 3.32 12.48
C ALA A 117 15.02 4.58 11.72
N LEU A 118 13.97 4.46 10.88
CA LEU A 118 13.51 5.54 9.99
C LEU A 118 13.30 6.90 10.65
N ARG A 119 12.92 6.94 11.94
CA ARG A 119 12.76 8.20 12.67
C ARG A 119 14.08 8.91 12.91
N GLU A 120 15.11 8.16 13.27
CA GLU A 120 16.45 8.69 13.55
C GLU A 120 17.10 9.09 12.22
N GLU A 121 17.06 8.19 11.24
CA GLU A 121 17.66 8.37 9.91
C GLU A 121 17.11 9.60 9.18
N LEU A 122 15.80 9.86 9.30
CA LEU A 122 15.12 10.98 8.65
C LEU A 122 14.86 12.16 9.61
N ASN A 123 15.35 12.08 10.85
CA ASN A 123 15.12 13.08 11.90
C ASN A 123 13.62 13.47 12.07
N LEU A 124 12.74 12.48 12.18
CA LEU A 124 11.27 12.66 12.19
C LEU A 124 10.65 12.68 13.58
N ALA A 125 9.92 13.74 13.88
CA ALA A 125 9.03 13.89 15.02
C ALA A 125 7.59 13.46 14.71
N ASN A 126 6.73 13.42 15.73
CA ASN A 126 5.29 13.22 15.51
C ASN A 126 4.67 14.50 14.93
N GLY A 127 3.82 14.35 13.91
CA GLY A 127 3.24 15.47 13.19
C GLY A 127 4.00 15.81 11.90
N ASP A 128 5.23 15.32 11.74
CA ASP A 128 6.00 15.54 10.52
C ASP A 128 5.34 14.89 9.32
N THR A 129 5.56 15.48 8.16
CA THR A 129 5.00 15.00 6.90
C THR A 129 6.09 14.32 6.08
N VAL A 130 5.78 13.13 5.56
CA VAL A 130 6.68 12.36 4.70
C VAL A 130 6.00 11.98 3.39
N THR A 131 6.81 11.86 2.34
CA THR A 131 6.35 11.33 1.05
C THR A 131 6.69 9.85 0.99
N VAL A 132 5.68 9.02 0.69
CA VAL A 132 5.83 7.57 0.55
C VAL A 132 5.48 7.17 -0.87
N GLU A 133 6.40 6.46 -1.52
CA GLU A 133 6.17 5.88 -2.83
C GLU A 133 5.96 4.38 -2.70
N ILE A 134 4.83 3.89 -3.19
CA ILE A 134 4.42 2.50 -3.05
C ILE A 134 4.43 1.83 -4.40
N LEU A 135 5.19 0.75 -4.52
CA LEU A 135 5.19 -0.10 -5.70
C LEU A 135 4.17 -1.22 -5.50
N SER A 136 3.06 -1.19 -6.24
CA SER A 136 2.08 -2.27 -6.21
C SER A 136 1.63 -2.67 -7.61
N ARG A 137 1.42 -3.99 -7.78
CA ARG A 137 0.89 -4.59 -9.00
C ARG A 137 -0.61 -4.34 -9.17
N TYR A 138 -1.32 -3.88 -8.14
CA TYR A 138 -2.74 -3.53 -8.22
C TYR A 138 -3.14 -2.57 -7.09
N ILE A 139 -3.49 -1.33 -7.44
CA ILE A 139 -4.16 -0.41 -6.52
C ILE A 139 -5.55 -0.09 -7.03
N ARG A 140 -6.55 -0.17 -6.13
CA ARG A 140 -7.82 0.53 -6.32
C ARG A 140 -7.78 1.81 -5.48
N PRO A 141 -7.71 3.00 -6.08
CA PRO A 141 -8.00 4.22 -5.33
C PRO A 141 -9.40 4.09 -4.73
N ALA A 142 -9.59 4.62 -3.52
CA ALA A 142 -10.93 4.74 -2.96
C ALA A 142 -11.81 5.45 -3.99
N ARG A 143 -13.01 4.92 -4.25
CA ARG A 143 -13.96 5.62 -5.13
C ARG A 143 -14.22 6.96 -4.48
N VAL A 144 -13.81 8.06 -5.13
CA VAL A 144 -14.34 9.38 -4.82
C VAL A 144 -15.85 9.22 -4.75
N GLY A 145 -16.42 9.54 -3.58
CA GLY A 145 -17.78 9.18 -3.23
C GLY A 145 -18.74 9.48 -4.37
N ARG A 146 -19.71 8.60 -4.56
CA ARG A 146 -20.80 8.73 -5.54
C ARG A 146 -21.74 9.88 -5.12
N TRP A 147 -21.23 11.10 -4.99
CA TRP A 147 -21.99 12.34 -4.74
C TRP A 147 -22.88 12.71 -5.94
N ARG A 148 -22.63 12.11 -7.12
CA ARG A 148 -23.50 12.27 -8.31
C ARG A 148 -24.87 11.61 -8.19
N SER A 149 -25.13 10.70 -7.25
CA SER A 149 -26.46 10.05 -7.13
C SER A 149 -27.41 10.66 -6.09
N LEU A 150 -26.92 11.58 -5.25
CA LEU A 150 -27.77 12.35 -4.33
C LEU A 150 -28.16 13.71 -4.93
N MET A 151 -27.23 14.43 -5.56
CA MET A 151 -27.55 15.68 -6.26
C MET A 151 -28.40 15.47 -7.52
N GLY A 152 -28.26 14.33 -8.23
CA GLY A 152 -29.13 13.99 -9.35
C GLY A 152 -30.58 13.71 -8.96
N ARG A 153 -30.83 13.32 -7.70
CA ARG A 153 -32.20 13.10 -7.19
C ARG A 153 -32.79 14.32 -6.47
N LEU A 154 -31.95 15.24 -5.99
CA LEU A 154 -32.39 16.52 -5.44
C LEU A 154 -32.68 17.56 -6.55
N LEU A 155 -31.90 17.59 -7.63
CA LEU A 155 -32.16 18.49 -8.77
C LEU A 155 -33.27 17.99 -9.70
N GLY A 156 -33.54 16.68 -9.74
CA GLY A 156 -34.68 16.11 -10.48
C GLY A 156 -36.06 16.36 -9.84
N ARG A 157 -36.11 16.85 -8.59
CA ARG A 157 -37.37 17.17 -7.88
C ARG A 157 -37.72 18.66 -7.84
N LEU A 158 -36.83 19.56 -8.28
CA LEU A 158 -37.11 21.00 -8.34
C LEU A 158 -37.44 21.52 -9.76
N SER A 159 -37.33 20.68 -10.80
CA SER A 159 -37.70 21.07 -12.18
C SER A 159 -39.22 21.04 -12.47
N ARG A 160 -40.09 20.95 -11.45
CA ARG A 160 -41.56 20.96 -11.62
C ARG A 160 -42.25 22.25 -11.16
N TYR A 161 -41.50 23.29 -10.78
CA TYR A 161 -42.09 24.53 -10.24
C TYR A 161 -41.72 25.84 -10.96
N PHE A 162 -41.00 25.79 -12.08
CA PHE A 162 -40.81 26.99 -12.92
C PHE A 162 -41.06 26.66 -14.39
N ALA A 163 -42.34 26.58 -14.76
CA ALA A 163 -42.75 26.79 -16.13
C ALA A 163 -42.87 28.31 -16.34
N PHE A 164 -41.97 28.91 -17.12
CA PHE A 164 -42.22 30.21 -17.73
C PHE A 164 -43.15 30.00 -18.93
N PRO A 165 -44.26 30.74 -19.05
CA PRO A 165 -45.08 30.68 -20.26
C PRO A 165 -44.32 31.35 -21.43
N PRO A 166 -44.43 30.82 -22.66
CA PRO A 166 -43.89 31.49 -23.83
C PRO A 166 -44.71 32.73 -24.19
N ALA A 167 -44.02 33.69 -24.81
CA ALA A 167 -44.50 35.01 -25.21
C ALA A 167 -45.70 35.00 -26.16
#